data_AF-A0A098EAL6-F1
#
_entry.id   AF-A0A098EAL6-F1
#
_cell.length_a   1.000
_cell.length_b   1.000
_cell.length_c   1.000
_cell.angle_alpha   90.00
_cell.angle_beta   90.00
_cell.angle_gamma   90.00
#
_symmetry.space_group_name_H-M   'P 1'
#
loop_
_entity.id
_entity.type
_entity.pdbx_description
1 polymer ?
#
loop_
_entity_poly.entity_id
_entity_poly.type
_entity_poly.pdbx_seq_one_letter_code
_entity_poly.pdbx_strand_id
1 'polypeptide(L)'
;MRKIYVQPVLGDKGKASKNTPAEIQNFSEKFNLSQQKTNEDIKASRLSAKVDNNCLQDNFEIYHHSFVLSEDGKWVVIQQGMNQETSYARRYHWLSENLREYESFVNEPHTGISCDVKVNQLNMVAEESKNARKCSVDLAKEKGTKFYFGKQTTLFELENFKMPRHHEIYLNGYENLMNSERIAKALNLAYESQPKNYEDLISIKGIGAGTIRALALLSDLVYGEKPSWKDPVKYSFAHGGKDGYPYKVSRKLLDKSIETLKTGLENAKIGTHEKIRALRRLKEFLPEEI
;
A
#
# COMPACT_ATOMS: atom_id res chain seq x y z
N MET A 1 -27.82 -0.86 29.54
CA MET A 1 -26.44 -0.35 29.67
C MET A 1 -25.67 -0.69 28.40
N ARG A 2 -25.36 0.30 27.55
CA ARG A 2 -24.47 0.10 26.40
C ARG A 2 -23.06 -0.07 26.96
N LYS A 3 -22.47 -1.25 26.83
CA LYS A 3 -21.05 -1.48 27.17
C LYS A 3 -20.23 -0.48 26.35
N ILE A 4 -19.39 0.29 27.03
CA ILE A 4 -18.39 1.15 26.38
C ILE A 4 -17.40 0.18 25.75
N TYR A 5 -17.49 -0.01 24.43
CA TYR A 5 -16.52 -0.78 23.66
C TYR A 5 -15.21 0.00 23.65
N VAL A 6 -14.26 -0.39 24.51
CA VAL A 6 -12.92 0.20 24.48
C VAL A 6 -12.19 -0.44 23.31
N GLN A 7 -12.28 0.17 22.13
CA GLN A 7 -11.41 -0.16 21.01
C GLN A 7 -10.04 0.47 21.28
N PRO A 8 -8.98 -0.31 21.54
CA PRO A 8 -7.65 0.24 21.73
C PRO A 8 -7.18 0.81 20.41
N VAL A 9 -6.70 2.03 20.45
CA VAL A 9 -5.91 2.60 19.37
C VAL A 9 -4.45 2.33 19.72
N LEU A 10 -3.82 1.44 18.96
CA LEU A 10 -2.42 1.10 19.08
C LEU A 10 -1.62 1.82 17.99
N GLY A 11 -0.35 2.10 18.27
CA GLY A 11 0.48 2.93 17.41
C GLY A 11 0.33 4.42 17.65
N ASP A 12 1.21 5.17 17.00
CA ASP A 12 1.41 6.58 17.24
C ASP A 12 2.19 7.18 16.06
N LYS A 13 2.65 8.42 16.18
CA LYS A 13 3.44 9.13 15.17
C LYS A 13 4.92 8.75 15.23
N GLY A 14 5.57 8.81 14.06
CA GLY A 14 7.01 8.74 13.92
C GLY A 14 7.60 7.46 14.53
N LYS A 15 8.60 7.61 15.40
CA LYS A 15 9.32 6.45 15.98
C LYS A 15 8.43 5.59 16.88
N ALA A 16 7.40 6.15 17.50
CA ALA A 16 6.50 5.43 18.39
C ALA A 16 5.61 4.42 17.64
N SER A 17 5.29 4.67 16.37
CA SER A 17 4.62 3.69 15.48
C SER A 17 5.34 2.33 15.38
N LYS A 18 6.66 2.30 15.58
CA LYS A 18 7.45 1.06 15.50
C LYS A 18 7.19 0.13 16.68
N ASN A 19 6.59 0.65 17.75
CA ASN A 19 6.25 -0.10 18.96
C ASN A 19 4.88 -0.80 18.89
N THR A 20 4.07 -0.54 17.86
CA THR A 20 2.74 -1.16 17.70
C THR A 20 2.74 -2.69 17.85
N PRO A 21 3.73 -3.46 17.34
CA PRO A 21 3.76 -4.91 17.59
C PRO A 21 3.84 -5.30 19.07
N ALA A 22 4.58 -4.55 19.89
CA ALA A 22 4.67 -4.80 21.33
C ALA A 22 3.38 -4.39 22.04
N GLU A 23 2.73 -3.31 21.59
CA GLU A 23 1.42 -2.91 22.09
C GLU A 23 0.33 -3.95 21.78
N ILE A 24 0.35 -4.52 20.57
CA ILE A 24 -0.54 -5.64 20.19
C ILE A 24 -0.30 -6.83 21.11
N GLN A 25 0.95 -7.19 21.37
CA GLN A 25 1.27 -8.30 22.27
C GLN A 25 0.75 -8.06 23.70
N ASN A 26 1.03 -6.88 24.27
CA ASN A 26 0.56 -6.52 25.60
C ASN A 26 -0.98 -6.48 25.68
N PHE A 27 -1.65 -6.06 24.61
CA PHE A 27 -3.10 -6.06 24.54
C PHE A 27 -3.65 -7.49 24.45
N SER A 28 -3.09 -8.32 23.58
CA SER A 28 -3.48 -9.72 23.45
C SER A 28 -3.37 -10.49 24.76
N GLU A 29 -2.30 -10.25 25.54
CA GLU A 29 -2.11 -10.84 26.87
C GLU A 29 -3.21 -10.40 27.85
N LYS A 30 -3.59 -9.12 27.83
CA LYS A 30 -4.68 -8.59 28.70
C LYS A 30 -6.05 -9.15 28.36
N PHE A 31 -6.31 -9.43 27.08
CA PHE A 31 -7.62 -9.88 26.59
C PHE A 31 -7.68 -11.38 26.30
N ASN A 32 -6.64 -12.14 26.67
CA ASN A 32 -6.52 -13.58 26.47
C ASN A 32 -6.73 -14.01 25.01
N LEU A 33 -6.24 -13.22 24.05
CA LEU A 33 -6.21 -13.61 22.65
C LEU A 33 -5.21 -14.75 22.45
N SER A 34 -5.48 -15.65 21.51
CA SER A 34 -4.57 -16.76 21.23
C SER A 34 -3.23 -16.25 20.69
N GLN A 35 -2.15 -16.99 20.94
CA GLN A 35 -0.83 -16.63 20.40
C GLN A 35 -0.83 -16.58 18.87
N GLN A 36 -1.57 -17.50 18.23
CA GLN A 36 -1.74 -17.49 16.78
C GLN A 36 -2.36 -16.17 16.30
N LYS A 37 -3.46 -15.74 16.93
CA LYS A 37 -4.15 -14.50 16.57
C LYS A 37 -3.27 -13.28 16.78
N THR A 38 -2.55 -13.25 17.89
CA THR A 38 -1.56 -12.19 18.19
C THR A 38 -0.49 -12.09 17.10
N ASN A 39 0.04 -13.23 16.63
CA ASN A 39 1.04 -13.25 15.57
C ASN A 39 0.45 -12.78 14.23
N GLU A 40 -0.80 -13.14 13.92
CA GLU A 40 -1.53 -12.67 12.74
C GLU A 40 -1.74 -11.15 12.76
N ASP A 41 -2.15 -10.58 13.90
CA ASP A 41 -2.38 -9.15 14.04
C ASP A 41 -1.06 -8.35 13.98
N ILE A 42 0.02 -8.87 14.57
CA ILE A 42 1.37 -8.31 14.40
C ILE A 42 1.82 -8.37 12.93
N LYS A 43 1.58 -9.49 12.24
CA LYS A 43 1.88 -9.63 10.80
C LYS A 43 1.09 -8.59 10.00
N ALA A 44 -0.20 -8.44 10.27
CA ALA A 44 -1.06 -7.46 9.61
C ALA A 44 -0.59 -6.02 9.82
N SER A 45 -0.23 -5.65 11.05
CA SER A 45 0.32 -4.33 11.36
C SER A 45 1.62 -4.06 10.62
N ARG A 46 2.51 -5.05 10.49
CA ARG A 46 3.79 -4.88 9.78
C ARG A 46 3.61 -4.82 8.27
N LEU A 47 2.78 -5.70 7.71
CA LEU A 47 2.55 -5.78 6.27
C LEU A 47 1.82 -4.55 5.74
N SER A 48 0.78 -4.07 6.43
CA SER A 48 0.09 -2.82 6.05
C SER A 48 1.08 -1.66 5.93
N ALA A 49 1.91 -1.43 6.95
CA ALA A 49 2.95 -0.39 6.91
C ALA A 49 3.98 -0.61 5.81
N LYS A 50 4.37 -1.86 5.58
CA LYS A 50 5.33 -2.21 4.52
C LYS A 50 4.78 -1.94 3.13
N VAL A 51 3.51 -2.29 2.90
CA VAL A 51 2.84 -2.14 1.62
C VAL A 51 2.67 -0.67 1.29
N ASP A 52 2.13 0.12 2.23
CA ASP A 52 1.86 1.54 2.02
C ASP A 52 3.13 2.34 1.78
N ASN A 53 4.23 1.96 2.45
CA ASN A 53 5.49 2.70 2.34
C ASN A 53 6.40 2.22 1.19
N ASN A 54 6.31 0.96 0.75
CA ASN A 54 7.29 0.39 -0.18
C ASN A 54 6.71 -0.21 -1.47
N CYS A 55 5.47 -0.69 -1.45
CA CYS A 55 4.81 -1.28 -2.63
C CYS A 55 4.02 -0.23 -3.40
N LEU A 56 3.48 0.77 -2.69
CA LEU A 56 3.01 2.03 -3.26
C LEU A 56 4.12 3.06 -3.14
N GLN A 57 4.87 3.27 -4.21
CA GLN A 57 5.99 4.20 -4.18
C GLN A 57 5.52 5.56 -4.65
N ASP A 58 4.62 6.19 -3.89
CA ASP A 58 3.91 7.42 -4.24
C ASP A 58 4.53 8.68 -3.62
N ASN A 59 5.70 8.56 -2.99
CA ASN A 59 6.39 9.59 -2.20
C ASN A 59 5.61 10.11 -0.98
N PHE A 60 4.57 9.40 -0.52
CA PHE A 60 3.89 9.72 0.74
C PHE A 60 4.46 8.83 1.86
N GLU A 61 5.50 9.30 2.53
CA GLU A 61 6.14 8.54 3.60
C GLU A 61 5.23 8.43 4.82
N ILE A 62 5.03 7.20 5.31
CA ILE A 62 4.18 6.94 6.46
C ILE A 62 4.79 7.54 7.73
N TYR A 63 4.07 8.47 8.35
CA TYR A 63 4.49 9.11 9.60
C TYR A 63 3.53 8.84 10.75
N HIS A 64 2.35 8.28 10.48
CA HIS A 64 1.37 7.91 11.49
C HIS A 64 0.77 6.55 11.14
N HIS A 65 0.78 5.65 12.12
CA HIS A 65 0.22 4.31 12.01
C HIS A 65 -0.73 4.09 13.18
N SER A 66 -1.98 3.77 12.88
CA SER A 66 -3.01 3.49 13.87
C SER A 66 -3.59 2.11 13.60
N PHE A 67 -3.47 1.21 14.57
CA PHE A 67 -4.02 -0.13 14.54
C PHE A 67 -5.14 -0.20 15.59
N VAL A 68 -6.36 -0.43 15.13
CA VAL A 68 -7.55 -0.55 15.98
C VAL A 68 -7.98 -2.00 15.98
N LEU A 69 -8.07 -2.60 17.17
CA LEU A 69 -8.48 -4.00 17.36
C LEU A 69 -9.83 -4.03 18.09
N SER A 70 -10.72 -4.91 17.65
CA SER A 70 -11.99 -5.17 18.34
C SER A 70 -11.93 -6.44 19.16
N GLU A 71 -12.86 -6.56 20.13
CA GLU A 71 -12.95 -7.73 21.01
C GLU A 71 -13.24 -9.05 20.25
N ASP A 72 -13.91 -8.97 19.09
CA ASP A 72 -14.15 -10.10 18.19
C ASP A 72 -12.96 -10.43 17.27
N GLY A 73 -11.80 -9.79 17.49
CA GLY A 73 -10.56 -10.05 16.77
C GLY A 73 -10.52 -9.46 15.36
N LYS A 74 -11.45 -8.56 15.01
CA LYS A 74 -11.36 -7.77 13.78
C LYS A 74 -10.45 -6.58 14.02
N TRP A 75 -9.78 -6.15 12.97
CA TRP A 75 -8.92 -4.98 13.04
C TRP A 75 -9.09 -4.06 11.85
N VAL A 76 -8.72 -2.80 12.09
CA VAL A 76 -8.62 -1.73 11.11
C VAL A 76 -7.24 -1.12 11.24
N VAL A 77 -6.58 -0.86 10.11
CA VAL A 77 -5.37 -0.03 10.08
C VAL A 77 -5.66 1.25 9.32
N ILE A 78 -5.35 2.38 9.95
CA ILE A 78 -5.42 3.71 9.37
C ILE A 78 -4.01 4.29 9.39
N GLN A 79 -3.44 4.48 8.21
CA GLN A 79 -2.11 5.09 8.07
C GLN A 79 -2.23 6.47 7.45
N GLN A 80 -1.31 7.36 7.82
CA GLN A 80 -1.16 8.65 7.18
C GLN A 80 0.27 8.81 6.66
N GLY A 81 0.37 8.97 5.34
CA GLY A 81 1.57 9.35 4.64
C GLY A 81 1.60 10.85 4.38
N MET A 82 2.80 11.42 4.35
CA MET A 82 3.03 12.83 3.99
C MET A 82 4.00 12.88 2.82
N ASN A 83 3.64 13.63 1.78
CA ASN A 83 4.57 13.98 0.74
C ASN A 83 5.34 15.23 1.17
N GLN A 84 6.65 15.10 1.39
CA GLN A 84 7.48 16.17 1.95
C GLN A 84 7.62 17.38 1.01
N GLU A 85 7.57 17.16 -0.30
CA GLU A 85 7.74 18.21 -1.30
C GLU A 85 6.48 19.08 -1.44
N THR A 86 5.31 18.43 -1.43
CA THR A 86 4.02 19.09 -1.68
C THR A 86 3.23 19.38 -0.40
N SER A 87 3.67 18.84 0.74
CA SER A 87 2.97 18.91 2.04
C SER A 87 1.54 18.34 2.03
N TYR A 88 1.16 17.56 1.01
CA TYR A 88 -0.11 16.85 1.01
C TYR A 88 -0.02 15.58 1.86
N ALA A 89 -1.10 15.30 2.57
CA ALA A 89 -1.28 14.04 3.27
C ALA A 89 -2.09 13.05 2.42
N ARG A 90 -1.78 11.76 2.57
CA ARG A 90 -2.52 10.64 2.00
C ARG A 90 -2.90 9.69 3.13
N ARG A 91 -4.16 9.27 3.19
CA ARG A 91 -4.64 8.31 4.19
C ARG A 91 -4.94 6.97 3.54
N TYR A 92 -4.48 5.91 4.18
CA TYR A 92 -4.63 4.54 3.72
C TYR A 92 -5.48 3.77 4.74
N HIS A 93 -6.49 3.08 4.25
CA HIS A 93 -7.47 2.38 5.08
C HIS A 93 -7.48 0.90 4.75
N TRP A 94 -7.25 0.10 5.78
CA TRP A 94 -7.23 -1.35 5.74
C TRP A 94 -8.30 -1.91 6.67
N LEU A 95 -9.02 -2.93 6.21
CA LEU A 95 -10.04 -3.61 6.99
C LEU A 95 -9.77 -5.12 6.93
N SER A 96 -9.62 -5.73 8.10
CA SER A 96 -9.42 -7.19 8.25
C SER A 96 -10.46 -8.01 7.49
N GLU A 97 -11.71 -7.56 7.42
CA GLU A 97 -12.80 -8.28 6.76
C GLU A 97 -12.63 -8.41 5.24
N ASN A 98 -11.82 -7.55 4.63
CA ASN A 98 -11.54 -7.57 3.19
C ASN A 98 -10.34 -8.47 2.84
N LEU A 99 -9.61 -8.98 3.84
CA LEU A 99 -8.35 -9.71 3.66
C LEU A 99 -8.54 -11.22 3.82
N ARG A 100 -9.54 -11.78 3.12
CA ARG A 100 -9.97 -13.19 3.30
C ARG A 100 -9.21 -14.20 2.43
N GLU A 101 -8.38 -13.74 1.51
CA GLU A 101 -7.77 -14.57 0.46
C GLU A 101 -6.24 -14.58 0.51
N TYR A 102 -5.64 -15.56 -0.18
CA TYR A 102 -4.21 -15.66 -0.41
C TYR A 102 -3.74 -14.47 -1.28
N GLU A 103 -2.64 -13.80 -0.91
CA GLU A 103 -2.15 -12.51 -1.48
C GLU A 103 -2.98 -11.26 -1.11
N SER A 104 -3.95 -11.37 -0.21
CA SER A 104 -4.84 -10.26 0.13
C SER A 104 -4.12 -9.02 0.66
N PHE A 105 -2.91 -9.13 1.21
CA PHE A 105 -2.15 -7.96 1.67
C PHE A 105 -1.43 -7.20 0.56
N VAL A 106 -1.21 -7.82 -0.61
CA VAL A 106 -0.35 -7.28 -1.67
C VAL A 106 -1.07 -7.08 -2.99
N ASN A 107 -2.37 -7.37 -3.03
CA ASN A 107 -3.19 -7.24 -4.21
C ASN A 107 -4.49 -6.51 -3.89
N GLU A 108 -4.58 -5.25 -4.32
CA GLU A 108 -5.69 -4.33 -4.03
C GLU A 108 -6.17 -4.39 -2.55
N PRO A 109 -5.25 -4.33 -1.57
CA PRO A 109 -5.59 -4.63 -0.18
C PRO A 109 -6.41 -3.53 0.50
N HIS A 110 -6.35 -2.31 -0.03
CA HIS A 110 -6.94 -1.13 0.57
C HIS A 110 -8.45 -1.11 0.40
N THR A 111 -9.14 -0.89 1.50
CA THR A 111 -10.57 -0.56 1.46
C THR A 111 -10.78 0.86 0.93
N GLY A 112 -9.82 1.76 1.17
CA GLY A 112 -9.82 3.10 0.60
C GLY A 112 -8.47 3.80 0.74
N ILE A 113 -8.15 4.63 -0.24
CA ILE A 113 -7.03 5.57 -0.19
C ILE A 113 -7.58 6.96 -0.51
N SER A 114 -7.40 7.89 0.42
CA SER A 114 -7.90 9.26 0.35
C SER A 114 -6.75 10.24 0.24
N CYS A 115 -6.71 10.99 -0.85
CA CYS A 115 -5.76 12.07 -1.09
C CYS A 115 -6.35 13.02 -2.13
N ASP A 116 -6.06 14.32 -2.03
CA ASP A 116 -6.53 15.31 -3.00
C ASP A 116 -5.68 15.36 -4.28
N VAL A 117 -4.50 14.73 -4.24
CA VAL A 117 -3.54 14.71 -5.35
C VAL A 117 -3.34 13.28 -5.85
N LYS A 118 -3.43 13.14 -7.17
CA LYS A 118 -3.01 11.93 -7.87
C LYS A 118 -1.57 12.06 -8.35
N VAL A 119 -0.82 10.98 -8.26
CA VAL A 119 0.56 10.84 -8.71
C VAL A 119 0.67 9.69 -9.72
N ASN A 120 1.66 9.72 -10.59
CA ASN A 120 1.94 8.63 -11.51
C ASN A 120 3.23 7.93 -11.08
N GLN A 121 3.11 6.95 -10.18
CA GLN A 121 4.27 6.27 -9.60
C GLN A 121 4.03 4.76 -9.47
N LEU A 122 5.11 4.01 -9.21
CA LEU A 122 5.09 2.55 -9.18
C LEU A 122 4.09 2.02 -8.16
N ASN A 123 3.13 1.24 -8.64
CA ASN A 123 2.09 0.61 -7.85
C ASN A 123 2.20 -0.93 -7.98
N MET A 124 2.92 -1.54 -7.03
CA MET A 124 3.06 -3.00 -6.98
C MET A 124 1.88 -3.71 -6.34
N VAL A 125 0.87 -3.00 -5.83
CA VAL A 125 -0.34 -3.62 -5.27
C VAL A 125 -1.51 -3.70 -6.24
N ALA A 126 -1.42 -3.06 -7.39
CA ALA A 126 -2.47 -3.12 -8.41
C ALA A 126 -2.67 -4.56 -8.90
N GLU A 127 -3.89 -4.95 -9.28
CA GLU A 127 -4.14 -6.26 -9.91
C GLU A 127 -3.29 -6.41 -11.19
N GLU A 128 -3.11 -5.31 -11.94
CA GLU A 128 -2.30 -5.29 -13.15
C GLU A 128 -0.82 -5.65 -12.87
N SER A 129 -0.33 -5.46 -11.65
CA SER A 129 1.04 -5.80 -11.23
C SER A 129 1.23 -7.24 -10.78
N LYS A 130 0.22 -8.11 -10.90
CA LYS A 130 0.26 -9.49 -10.39
C LYS A 130 1.40 -10.32 -10.95
N ASN A 131 1.60 -10.29 -12.26
CA ASN A 131 2.69 -11.05 -12.87
C ASN A 131 4.05 -10.45 -12.50
N ALA A 132 4.15 -9.11 -12.41
CA ALA A 132 5.36 -8.44 -11.96
C ALA A 132 5.74 -8.85 -10.52
N ARG A 133 4.75 -9.02 -9.63
CA ARG A 133 4.96 -9.56 -8.27
C ARG A 133 5.49 -10.99 -8.31
N LYS A 134 4.91 -11.86 -9.14
CA LYS A 134 5.37 -13.26 -9.29
C LYS A 134 6.80 -13.34 -9.82
N CYS A 135 7.08 -12.64 -10.91
CA CYS A 135 8.43 -12.57 -11.48
C CYS A 135 9.44 -11.99 -10.48
N SER A 136 9.05 -10.98 -9.67
CA SER A 136 9.91 -10.46 -8.59
C SER A 136 10.28 -11.54 -7.56
N VAL A 137 9.37 -12.45 -7.23
CA VAL A 137 9.65 -13.59 -6.33
C VAL A 137 10.58 -14.58 -7.00
N ASP A 138 10.37 -14.90 -8.27
CA ASP A 138 11.19 -15.84 -9.01
C ASP A 138 12.63 -15.31 -9.18
N LEU A 139 12.78 -14.05 -9.57
CA LEU A 139 14.06 -13.33 -9.63
C LEU A 139 14.82 -13.34 -8.29
N ALA A 140 14.10 -13.23 -7.17
CA ALA A 140 14.68 -13.29 -5.84
C ALA A 140 15.12 -14.70 -5.42
N LYS A 141 14.58 -15.76 -6.05
CA LYS A 141 14.95 -17.16 -5.82
C LYS A 141 16.08 -17.66 -6.72
N GLU A 142 16.39 -16.95 -7.80
CA GLU A 142 17.41 -17.40 -8.75
C GLU A 142 18.83 -17.39 -8.16
N LYS A 143 19.62 -18.41 -8.50
CA LYS A 143 21.00 -18.58 -8.02
C LYS A 143 21.98 -17.59 -8.66
N GLY A 144 21.63 -17.07 -9.84
CA GLY A 144 22.42 -16.11 -10.61
C GLY A 144 22.36 -14.67 -10.09
N THR A 145 21.39 -14.35 -9.24
CA THR A 145 21.24 -13.03 -8.59
C THR A 145 22.08 -12.87 -7.33
N LYS A 146 23.19 -13.61 -7.20
CA LYS A 146 24.30 -13.10 -6.37
C LYS A 146 24.80 -11.83 -7.04
N PHE A 147 24.25 -10.69 -6.63
CA PHE A 147 24.64 -9.36 -7.08
C PHE A 147 26.07 -9.09 -6.57
N TYR A 148 27.05 -9.64 -7.29
CA TYR A 148 28.44 -9.35 -7.10
C TYR A 148 28.68 -7.95 -7.68
N PHE A 149 28.84 -6.96 -6.81
CA PHE A 149 29.42 -5.67 -7.20
C PHE A 149 30.96 -5.74 -7.37
N GLY A 150 31.51 -6.94 -7.48
CA GLY A 150 32.83 -7.15 -8.04
C GLY A 150 32.80 -6.84 -9.53
N LYS A 151 33.87 -6.26 -10.08
CA LYS A 151 34.03 -6.00 -11.52
C LYS A 151 33.54 -7.21 -12.31
N GLN A 152 32.41 -7.07 -12.99
CA GLN A 152 31.83 -8.13 -13.80
C GLN A 152 32.76 -8.35 -15.01
N THR A 153 33.62 -9.37 -14.94
CA THR A 153 34.64 -9.64 -15.97
C THR A 153 34.07 -10.42 -17.16
N THR A 154 32.93 -11.07 -17.02
CA THR A 154 32.35 -11.94 -18.06
C THR A 154 31.94 -11.19 -19.33
N LEU A 155 31.54 -9.92 -19.23
CA LEU A 155 31.26 -9.07 -20.40
C LEU A 155 32.54 -8.65 -21.15
N PHE A 156 33.69 -8.73 -20.49
CA PHE A 156 35.01 -8.44 -21.08
C PHE A 156 35.72 -9.69 -21.63
N GLU A 157 35.12 -10.89 -21.46
CA GLU A 157 35.62 -12.16 -22.02
C GLU A 157 35.10 -12.41 -23.45
N LEU A 158 34.20 -11.56 -23.96
CA LEU A 158 33.77 -11.59 -25.35
C LEU A 158 34.85 -10.94 -26.23
N GLU A 159 35.52 -11.75 -27.06
CA GLU A 159 36.67 -11.36 -27.90
C GLU A 159 36.45 -10.16 -28.83
N ASN A 160 35.20 -9.68 -29.01
CA ASN A 160 34.86 -8.57 -29.89
C ASN A 160 33.89 -7.52 -29.29
N PHE A 161 33.85 -7.36 -27.97
CA PHE A 161 32.99 -6.33 -27.36
C PHE A 161 33.67 -4.95 -27.31
N LYS A 162 33.45 -4.12 -28.33
CA LYS A 162 33.87 -2.70 -28.34
C LYS A 162 32.78 -1.82 -27.72
N MET A 163 32.90 -1.55 -26.42
CA MET A 163 32.13 -0.48 -25.77
C MET A 163 32.87 0.85 -25.88
N PRO A 164 32.15 1.98 -26.07
CA PRO A 164 32.77 3.30 -26.00
C PRO A 164 33.42 3.51 -24.62
N ARG A 165 34.55 4.23 -24.59
CA ARG A 165 35.34 4.51 -23.36
C ARG A 165 34.51 5.15 -22.24
N HIS A 166 33.38 5.76 -22.59
CA HIS A 166 32.45 6.37 -21.68
C HIS A 166 31.03 6.00 -22.14
N HIS A 167 30.27 5.32 -21.28
CA HIS A 167 28.82 5.37 -21.32
C HIS A 167 28.44 6.45 -20.31
N GLU A 168 27.97 7.60 -20.78
CA GLU A 168 27.33 8.57 -19.90
C GLU A 168 25.97 8.00 -19.50
N ILE A 169 25.98 7.13 -18.49
CA ILE A 169 24.77 6.91 -17.70
C ILE A 169 24.61 8.22 -16.94
N TYR A 170 23.82 9.12 -17.52
CA TYR A 170 23.36 10.33 -16.87
C TYR A 170 22.52 9.90 -15.67
N LEU A 171 23.18 9.73 -14.52
CA LEU A 171 22.56 9.50 -13.22
C LEU A 171 21.89 10.77 -12.70
N ASN A 172 21.19 11.48 -13.58
CA ASN A 172 20.48 12.71 -13.29
C ASN A 172 19.34 12.36 -12.31
N GLY A 173 19.62 12.42 -11.01
CA GLY A 173 18.68 12.10 -9.92
C GLY A 173 18.82 10.72 -9.26
N TYR A 174 19.80 9.89 -9.63
CA TYR A 174 20.03 8.55 -9.05
C TYR A 174 21.33 8.44 -8.23
N GLU A 175 21.63 9.46 -7.42
CA GLU A 175 22.79 9.49 -6.50
C GLU A 175 22.78 8.31 -5.48
N ASN A 176 21.66 7.59 -5.36
CA ASN A 176 21.48 6.44 -4.45
C ASN A 176 21.99 5.08 -4.96
N LEU A 177 22.74 5.01 -6.07
CA LEU A 177 23.51 3.81 -6.43
C LEU A 177 24.53 3.42 -5.34
N MET A 178 24.85 4.30 -4.40
CA MET A 178 25.61 3.98 -3.18
C MET A 178 24.92 2.98 -2.22
N ASN A 179 23.65 2.60 -2.44
CA ASN A 179 22.99 1.55 -1.65
C ASN A 179 23.10 0.15 -2.27
N SER A 180 23.91 -0.04 -3.31
CA SER A 180 24.00 -1.29 -4.05
C SER A 180 24.38 -2.48 -3.14
N GLU A 181 25.30 -2.31 -2.19
CA GLU A 181 25.66 -3.35 -1.22
C GLU A 181 24.48 -3.76 -0.31
N ARG A 182 23.67 -2.79 0.14
CA ARG A 182 22.47 -3.07 0.96
C ARG A 182 21.42 -3.83 0.16
N ILE A 183 21.24 -3.45 -1.10
CA ILE A 183 20.33 -4.12 -2.03
C ILE A 183 20.82 -5.55 -2.31
N ALA A 184 22.12 -5.75 -2.60
CA ALA A 184 22.71 -7.07 -2.77
C ALA A 184 22.55 -7.93 -1.52
N LYS A 185 22.80 -7.38 -0.32
CA LYS A 185 22.63 -8.11 0.93
C LYS A 185 21.18 -8.53 1.14
N ALA A 186 20.23 -7.64 0.86
CA ALA A 186 18.81 -7.96 0.95
C ALA A 186 18.39 -9.03 -0.06
N LEU A 187 18.93 -9.00 -1.29
CA LEU A 187 18.64 -10.00 -2.33
C LEU A 187 19.31 -11.35 -2.04
N ASN A 188 20.51 -11.37 -1.45
CA ASN A 188 21.14 -12.59 -0.96
C ASN A 188 20.31 -13.21 0.17
N LEU A 189 19.82 -12.40 1.12
CA LEU A 189 18.89 -12.87 2.16
C LEU A 189 17.58 -13.39 1.55
N ALA A 190 17.07 -12.73 0.52
CA ALA A 190 15.91 -13.21 -0.23
C ALA A 190 16.15 -14.59 -0.83
N TYR A 191 17.27 -14.75 -1.53
CA TYR A 191 17.70 -16.01 -2.10
C TYR A 191 17.86 -17.11 -1.04
N GLU A 192 18.50 -16.82 0.09
CA GLU A 192 18.67 -17.80 1.18
C GLU A 192 17.33 -18.21 1.80
N SER A 193 16.40 -17.26 1.94
CA SER A 193 15.09 -17.52 2.55
C SER A 193 14.10 -18.24 1.63
N GLN A 194 14.31 -18.21 0.31
CA GLN A 194 13.43 -18.80 -0.71
C GLN A 194 11.93 -18.44 -0.48
N PRO A 195 11.54 -17.16 -0.59
CA PRO A 195 10.20 -16.68 -0.22
C PRO A 195 9.12 -17.35 -1.07
N LYS A 196 8.05 -17.87 -0.48
CA LYS A 196 7.06 -18.65 -1.25
C LYS A 196 6.24 -17.75 -2.16
N ASN A 197 5.92 -16.54 -1.69
CA ASN A 197 5.11 -15.55 -2.37
C ASN A 197 5.63 -14.12 -2.15
N TYR A 198 4.92 -13.14 -2.69
CA TYR A 198 5.34 -11.74 -2.61
C TYR A 198 5.20 -11.15 -1.20
N GLU A 199 4.25 -11.61 -0.37
CA GLU A 199 4.17 -11.23 1.05
C GLU A 199 5.41 -11.65 1.82
N ASP A 200 5.86 -12.89 1.61
CA ASP A 200 7.06 -13.43 2.23
C ASP A 200 8.28 -12.62 1.79
N LEU A 201 8.40 -12.32 0.49
CA LEU A 201 9.49 -11.51 -0.06
C LEU A 201 9.56 -10.14 0.64
N ILE A 202 8.48 -9.35 0.63
CA ILE A 202 8.51 -8.01 1.21
C ILE A 202 8.67 -8.03 2.74
N SER A 203 8.35 -9.14 3.40
CA SER A 203 8.55 -9.32 4.84
C SER A 203 10.03 -9.48 5.22
N ILE A 204 10.91 -9.76 4.25
CA ILE A 204 12.35 -9.92 4.49
C ILE A 204 12.98 -8.59 4.90
N LYS A 205 13.74 -8.63 5.99
CA LYS A 205 14.47 -7.46 6.49
C LYS A 205 15.50 -7.02 5.46
N GLY A 206 15.42 -5.75 5.06
CA GLY A 206 16.32 -5.15 4.05
C GLY A 206 15.67 -4.97 2.68
N ILE A 207 14.56 -5.66 2.38
CA ILE A 207 13.81 -5.43 1.14
C ILE A 207 13.00 -4.15 1.28
N GLY A 208 13.57 -3.05 0.77
CA GLY A 208 12.97 -1.71 0.79
C GLY A 208 12.24 -1.37 -0.51
N ALA A 209 11.72 -0.15 -0.60
CA ALA A 209 11.15 0.40 -1.83
C ALA A 209 12.14 0.31 -3.01
N GLY A 210 13.43 0.61 -2.77
CA GLY A 210 14.46 0.51 -3.81
C GLY A 210 14.63 -0.91 -4.38
N THR A 211 14.66 -1.94 -3.53
CA THR A 211 14.75 -3.34 -3.95
C THR A 211 13.50 -3.78 -4.71
N ILE A 212 12.32 -3.43 -4.21
CA ILE A 212 11.04 -3.73 -4.87
C ILE A 212 10.99 -3.07 -6.26
N ARG A 213 11.43 -1.81 -6.36
CA ARG A 213 11.51 -1.08 -7.63
C ARG A 213 12.46 -1.78 -8.61
N ALA A 214 13.64 -2.18 -8.14
CA ALA A 214 14.61 -2.89 -8.98
C ALA A 214 14.03 -4.20 -9.52
N LEU A 215 13.40 -5.01 -8.66
CA LEU A 215 12.77 -6.27 -9.08
C LEU A 215 11.61 -6.04 -10.06
N ALA A 216 10.77 -5.03 -9.82
CA ALA A 216 9.68 -4.66 -10.72
C ALA A 216 10.17 -4.20 -12.11
N LEU A 217 11.23 -3.41 -12.15
CA LEU A 217 11.83 -2.95 -13.40
C LEU A 217 12.55 -4.07 -14.15
N LEU A 218 13.22 -4.98 -13.43
CA LEU A 218 13.84 -6.17 -14.03
C LEU A 218 12.79 -7.13 -14.59
N SER A 219 11.66 -7.29 -13.90
CA SER A 219 10.50 -8.05 -14.37
C SER A 219 9.99 -7.53 -15.72
N ASP A 220 9.84 -6.21 -15.86
CA ASP A 220 9.45 -5.59 -17.13
C ASP A 220 10.54 -5.74 -18.21
N LEU A 221 11.79 -5.43 -17.87
CA LEU A 221 12.90 -5.41 -18.82
C LEU A 221 13.25 -6.80 -19.38
N VAL A 222 13.32 -7.81 -18.52
CA VAL A 222 13.79 -9.15 -18.89
C VAL A 222 12.64 -10.05 -19.36
N TYR A 223 11.49 -9.97 -18.69
CA TYR A 223 10.37 -10.89 -18.90
C TYR A 223 9.14 -10.21 -19.51
N GLY A 224 9.13 -8.88 -19.70
CA GLY A 224 8.00 -8.14 -20.27
C GLY A 224 6.80 -8.02 -19.32
N GLU A 225 6.96 -8.42 -18.06
CA GLU A 225 5.89 -8.40 -17.06
C GLU A 225 5.82 -7.03 -16.39
N LYS A 226 4.98 -6.16 -16.97
CA LYS A 226 4.86 -4.74 -16.63
C LYS A 226 4.22 -4.52 -15.26
N PRO A 227 4.83 -3.70 -14.38
CA PRO A 227 4.13 -3.19 -13.21
C PRO A 227 3.16 -2.07 -13.59
N SER A 228 2.18 -1.84 -12.73
CA SER A 228 1.25 -0.72 -12.80
C SER A 228 1.89 0.58 -12.33
N TRP A 229 1.51 1.67 -12.99
CA TRP A 229 1.86 3.05 -12.62
C TRP A 229 0.64 3.87 -12.19
N LYS A 230 -0.54 3.21 -12.14
CA LYS A 230 -1.82 3.83 -11.85
C LYS A 230 -1.94 4.15 -10.36
N ASP A 231 -2.29 5.40 -10.06
CA ASP A 231 -2.60 5.79 -8.68
C ASP A 231 -3.85 5.05 -8.17
N PRO A 232 -3.78 4.34 -7.04
CA PRO A 232 -4.94 3.69 -6.43
C PRO A 232 -5.90 4.67 -5.73
N VAL A 233 -5.60 5.96 -5.63
CA VAL A 233 -6.53 6.98 -5.09
C VAL A 233 -7.83 7.00 -5.90
N LYS A 234 -8.93 6.61 -5.24
CA LYS A 234 -10.27 6.56 -5.85
C LYS A 234 -11.07 7.83 -5.57
N TYR A 235 -11.11 8.27 -4.31
CA TYR A 235 -11.98 9.38 -3.88
C TYR A 235 -11.19 10.35 -3.00
N SER A 236 -11.09 11.60 -3.45
CA SER A 236 -10.61 12.75 -2.68
C SER A 236 -11.78 13.38 -1.91
N PHE A 237 -11.53 14.42 -1.10
CA PHE A 237 -12.60 15.21 -0.50
C PHE A 237 -13.38 15.96 -1.61
N ALA A 238 -14.26 15.26 -2.32
CA ALA A 238 -14.99 15.75 -3.50
C ALA A 238 -15.81 17.01 -3.21
N HIS A 239 -16.10 17.25 -1.94
CA HIS A 239 -16.90 18.36 -1.46
C HIS A 239 -16.12 19.30 -0.54
N GLY A 240 -14.81 19.11 -0.33
CA GLY A 240 -14.00 19.90 0.60
C GLY A 240 -13.93 19.29 2.01
N GLY A 241 -13.01 19.82 2.82
CA GLY A 241 -12.72 19.34 4.17
C GLY A 241 -13.39 20.18 5.26
N LYS A 242 -13.66 19.57 6.42
CA LYS A 242 -14.20 20.26 7.62
C LYS A 242 -13.31 21.45 8.02
N ASP A 243 -12.00 21.26 7.96
CA ASP A 243 -11.00 22.22 8.42
C ASP A 243 -10.64 23.28 7.35
N GLY A 244 -11.37 23.29 6.23
CA GLY A 244 -11.16 24.27 5.16
C GLY A 244 -9.98 24.01 4.24
N TYR A 245 -9.27 22.89 4.42
CA TYR A 245 -8.21 22.42 3.52
C TYR A 245 -8.64 21.12 2.81
N PRO A 246 -8.44 21.02 1.49
CA PRO A 246 -7.90 22.04 0.57
C PRO A 246 -8.85 23.22 0.36
N TYR A 247 -10.16 23.03 0.58
CA TYR A 247 -11.19 24.08 0.63
C TYR A 247 -12.32 23.65 1.57
N LYS A 248 -13.16 24.59 2.01
CA LYS A 248 -14.29 24.31 2.92
C LYS A 248 -15.33 23.42 2.28
N VAL A 249 -16.01 22.63 3.10
CA VAL A 249 -17.15 21.80 2.67
C VAL A 249 -18.18 22.65 1.91
N SER A 250 -18.37 22.39 0.63
CA SER A 250 -19.35 23.05 -0.21
C SER A 250 -20.69 22.32 -0.14
N ARG A 251 -21.60 22.83 0.71
CA ARG A 251 -22.97 22.30 0.82
C ARG A 251 -23.69 22.31 -0.53
N LYS A 252 -23.57 23.39 -1.31
CA LYS A 252 -24.16 23.49 -2.66
C LYS A 252 -23.70 22.36 -3.59
N LEU A 253 -22.42 21.98 -3.52
CA LEU A 253 -21.86 20.92 -4.35
C LEU A 253 -22.32 19.53 -3.86
N LEU A 254 -22.46 19.36 -2.54
CA LEU A 254 -23.10 18.17 -1.95
C LEU A 254 -24.54 18.01 -2.43
N ASP A 255 -25.35 19.06 -2.28
CA ASP A 255 -26.77 19.05 -2.67
C ASP A 255 -26.93 18.69 -4.15
N LYS A 256 -26.08 19.28 -5.01
CA LYS A 256 -26.07 18.98 -6.45
C LYS A 256 -25.67 17.55 -6.77
N SER A 257 -24.69 16.99 -6.07
CA SER A 257 -24.33 15.57 -6.23
C SER A 257 -25.44 14.64 -5.77
N ILE A 258 -26.10 14.96 -4.64
CA ILE A 258 -27.27 14.22 -4.14
C ILE A 258 -28.39 14.24 -5.18
N GLU A 259 -28.72 15.41 -5.72
CA GLU A 259 -29.74 15.58 -6.75
C GLU A 259 -29.38 14.77 -8.00
N THR A 260 -28.14 14.84 -8.46
CA THR A 260 -27.66 14.06 -9.62
C THR A 260 -27.81 12.55 -9.40
N LEU A 261 -27.45 12.05 -8.22
CA LEU A 261 -27.61 10.63 -7.86
C LEU A 261 -29.08 10.23 -7.77
N LYS A 262 -29.92 11.09 -7.17
CA LYS A 262 -31.37 10.89 -7.07
C LYS A 262 -32.00 10.82 -8.46
N THR A 263 -31.74 11.79 -9.32
CA THR A 263 -32.24 11.83 -10.71
C THR A 263 -31.72 10.64 -11.52
N GLY A 264 -30.46 10.24 -11.33
CA GLY A 264 -29.91 9.03 -11.96
C GLY A 264 -30.65 7.76 -11.55
N LEU A 265 -30.94 7.60 -10.24
CA LEU A 265 -31.72 6.49 -9.70
C LEU A 265 -33.17 6.49 -10.19
N GLU A 266 -33.81 7.66 -10.24
CA GLU A 266 -35.16 7.84 -10.76
C GLU A 266 -35.26 7.44 -12.23
N ASN A 267 -34.25 7.77 -13.04
CA ASN A 267 -34.20 7.45 -14.47
C ASN A 267 -33.62 6.06 -14.80
N ALA A 268 -33.02 5.36 -13.84
CA ALA A 268 -32.44 4.05 -14.06
C ALA A 268 -33.51 3.03 -14.50
N LYS A 269 -33.21 2.25 -15.55
CA LYS A 269 -34.06 1.17 -16.06
C LYS A 269 -33.90 -0.11 -15.21
N ILE A 270 -34.24 -0.02 -13.93
CA ILE A 270 -34.20 -1.11 -12.95
C ILE A 270 -35.61 -1.41 -12.41
N GLY A 271 -35.78 -2.57 -11.78
CA GLY A 271 -37.07 -2.96 -11.21
C GLY A 271 -37.57 -1.98 -10.14
N THR A 272 -38.89 -1.75 -10.08
CA THR A 272 -39.51 -0.78 -9.16
C THR A 272 -39.12 -1.01 -7.70
N HIS A 273 -39.07 -2.27 -7.28
CA HIS A 273 -38.70 -2.64 -5.91
C HIS A 273 -37.23 -2.33 -5.58
N GLU A 274 -36.32 -2.55 -6.55
CA GLU A 274 -34.89 -2.20 -6.39
C GLU A 274 -34.70 -0.68 -6.33
N LYS A 275 -35.41 0.05 -7.20
CA LYS A 275 -35.41 1.52 -7.22
C LYS A 275 -35.86 2.10 -5.88
N ILE A 276 -36.98 1.63 -5.34
CA ILE A 276 -37.48 2.07 -4.02
C ILE A 276 -36.46 1.75 -2.91
N ARG A 277 -35.87 0.55 -2.91
CA ARG A 277 -34.86 0.16 -1.92
C ARG A 277 -33.60 1.02 -2.01
N ALA A 278 -33.19 1.42 -3.22
CA ALA A 278 -32.03 2.28 -3.42
C ALA A 278 -32.32 3.74 -2.99
N LEU A 279 -33.49 4.29 -3.33
CA LEU A 279 -33.92 5.61 -2.88
C LEU A 279 -34.08 5.69 -1.35
N ARG A 280 -34.58 4.62 -0.71
CA ARG A 280 -34.69 4.56 0.75
C ARG A 280 -33.32 4.60 1.43
N ARG A 281 -32.35 3.85 0.90
CA ARG A 281 -30.95 3.89 1.35
C ARG A 281 -30.34 5.27 1.15
N LEU A 282 -30.59 5.92 0.02
CA LEU A 282 -30.13 7.30 -0.21
C LEU A 282 -30.70 8.25 0.85
N LYS A 283 -31.98 8.11 1.20
CA LYS A 283 -32.64 8.92 2.22
C LYS A 283 -32.02 8.77 3.62
N GLU A 284 -31.52 7.59 3.98
CA GLU A 284 -30.84 7.36 5.28
C GLU A 284 -29.56 8.19 5.46
N PHE A 285 -28.93 8.63 4.36
CA PHE A 285 -27.73 9.47 4.39
C PHE A 285 -28.03 10.97 4.28
N LEU A 286 -29.29 11.36 4.11
CA LEU A 286 -29.71 12.75 4.04
C LEU A 286 -30.13 13.24 5.44
N PRO A 287 -29.77 14.47 5.84
CA PRO A 287 -30.29 15.06 7.06
C PRO A 287 -31.83 15.11 6.99
N GLU A 288 -32.51 14.94 8.13
CA GLU A 288 -33.98 14.89 8.22
C GLU A 288 -34.68 16.21 7.83
N GLU A 289 -33.93 17.25 7.48
CA GLU A 289 -34.46 18.57 7.12
C GLU A 289 -33.81 19.11 5.84
N ILE A 290 -34.54 18.95 4.73
CA ILE A 290 -35.03 20.05 3.87
C ILE A 290 -36.48 19.72 3.48
#